data_AF-A0A117MK75-F1
#
_entry.id   AF-A0A117MK75-F1
#
_cell.length_a   1.000
_cell.length_b   1.000
_cell.length_c   1.000
_cell.angle_alpha   90.00
_cell.angle_beta   90.00
_cell.angle_gamma   90.00
#
_symmetry.space_group_name_H-M   'P 1'
#
loop_
_entity.id
_entity.type
_entity.pdbx_description
1 polymer ?
#
loop_
_entity_poly.entity_id
_entity_poly.type
_entity_poly.pdbx_seq_one_letter_code
_entity_poly.pdbx_strand_id
1 'polypeptide(L)'
;MSELPLRRLGRLEQLARGGTATVFLAPDLRLPDLPGSRFVYKRYTGATKRRAGPSLAGGLSGFVRFRDRLPDAQRAAWDARIIWPLRVVVDEDGAADGVLMRLIPDRYFQDFRKRSGGLHRKPREIETLFGDDATTRRTGLPPVDVGDRLRLIRAVAGAYAMMHRQNVVVGDVSGRNIIYDPDPARPSVLVVDVDSARVRGTRAVFGMQPHTPNWQPPEALAASAELARLDPADTDAHDRLRARWAIQSTTTDVYKFALMAARILANGRGAAVRRDPAGAHRILRERAGAQAAALLDASLSPAGRDRPAMRDWYEALHPAGSQGCLPEPEAPLRTSRNSERPVSGTWEWTDGQGWVRG
;
A
#
# COMPACT_ATOMS: atom_id res chain seq x y z
N MET A 1 -6.39 6.66 23.66
CA MET A 1 -5.81 5.44 24.27
C MET A 1 -5.22 4.60 23.15
N SER A 2 -3.94 4.23 23.19
CA SER A 2 -3.28 3.47 22.11
C SER A 2 -3.56 1.96 22.17
N GLU A 3 -3.97 1.46 23.33
CA GLU A 3 -4.22 0.04 23.58
C GLU A 3 -5.71 -0.25 23.78
N LEU A 4 -6.12 -1.47 23.42
CA LEU A 4 -7.49 -1.96 23.54
C LEU A 4 -7.46 -3.42 24.02
N PRO A 5 -8.01 -3.74 25.21
CA PRO A 5 -8.07 -5.12 25.67
C PRO A 5 -8.91 -6.00 24.72
N LEU A 6 -8.47 -7.22 24.46
CA LEU A 6 -9.13 -8.17 23.56
C LEU A 6 -10.62 -8.36 23.89
N ARG A 7 -10.96 -8.46 25.18
CA ARG A 7 -12.35 -8.56 25.68
C ARG A 7 -13.26 -7.41 25.26
N ARG A 8 -12.70 -6.24 24.92
CA ARG A 8 -13.48 -5.05 24.48
C ARG A 8 -13.87 -5.10 23.00
N LEU A 9 -13.34 -6.03 22.22
CA LEU A 9 -13.68 -6.16 20.79
C LEU A 9 -15.09 -6.70 20.56
N GLY A 10 -15.70 -7.36 21.55
CA GLY A 10 -17.00 -8.01 21.42
C GLY A 10 -16.93 -9.27 20.56
N ARG A 11 -18.02 -9.59 19.86
CA ARG A 11 -18.06 -10.72 18.94
C ARG A 11 -17.04 -10.53 17.82
N LEU A 12 -16.45 -11.62 17.35
CA LEU A 12 -15.49 -11.61 16.23
C LEU A 12 -15.94 -12.60 15.14
N GLU A 13 -15.90 -12.17 13.89
CA GLU A 13 -16.18 -13.01 12.72
C GLU A 13 -14.92 -13.14 11.87
N GLN A 14 -14.46 -14.36 11.62
CA GLN A 14 -13.23 -14.54 10.83
C GLN A 14 -13.47 -14.17 9.35
N LEU A 15 -12.70 -13.21 8.84
CA LEU A 15 -12.75 -12.78 7.44
C LEU A 15 -11.70 -13.51 6.59
N ALA A 16 -10.48 -13.65 7.10
CA ALA A 16 -9.37 -14.23 6.37
C ALA A 16 -8.32 -14.83 7.31
N ARG A 17 -7.56 -15.80 6.82
CA ARG A 17 -6.43 -16.40 7.52
C ARG A 17 -5.21 -16.44 6.60
N GLY A 18 -4.12 -15.81 7.04
CA GLY A 18 -2.82 -15.85 6.38
C GLY A 18 -1.78 -16.61 7.20
N GLY A 19 -0.54 -16.63 6.73
CA GLY A 19 0.57 -17.28 7.43
C GLY A 19 1.04 -16.54 8.69
N THR A 20 0.90 -15.21 8.71
CA THR A 20 1.39 -14.35 9.79
C THR A 20 0.29 -13.89 10.75
N ALA A 21 -0.95 -13.82 10.29
CA ALA A 21 -2.08 -13.32 11.04
C ALA A 21 -3.43 -13.88 10.55
N THR A 22 -4.44 -13.79 11.42
CA THR A 22 -5.85 -13.99 11.08
C THR A 22 -6.58 -12.66 11.23
N VAL A 23 -7.43 -12.32 10.27
CA VAL A 23 -8.22 -11.09 10.27
C VAL A 23 -9.66 -11.41 10.65
N PHE A 24 -10.17 -10.69 11.64
CA PHE A 24 -11.54 -10.78 12.13
C PHE A 24 -12.27 -9.47 11.94
N LEU A 25 -13.54 -9.50 11.59
CA LEU A 25 -14.45 -8.38 11.74
C LEU A 25 -14.84 -8.24 13.22
N ALA A 26 -14.87 -7.02 13.74
CA ALA A 26 -15.41 -6.70 15.06
C ALA A 26 -16.74 -5.91 14.90
N PRO A 27 -17.88 -6.60 14.64
CA PRO A 27 -19.16 -5.95 14.31
C PRO A 27 -19.73 -5.11 15.46
N ASP A 28 -19.44 -5.47 16.70
CA ASP A 28 -20.05 -4.85 17.89
C ASP A 28 -19.20 -3.72 18.46
N LEU A 29 -17.93 -3.64 18.05
CA LEU A 29 -17.01 -2.62 18.54
C LEU A 29 -17.46 -1.22 18.10
N ARG A 30 -17.49 -0.29 19.07
CA ARG A 30 -17.70 1.14 18.84
C ARG A 30 -16.59 1.90 19.55
N LEU A 31 -15.97 2.85 18.85
CA LEU A 31 -14.95 3.74 19.40
C LEU A 31 -15.50 5.17 19.38
N PRO A 32 -15.61 5.84 20.55
CA PRO A 32 -16.16 7.20 20.62
C PRO A 32 -15.39 8.22 19.77
N ASP A 33 -14.08 8.04 19.62
CA ASP A 33 -13.21 8.93 18.83
C ASP A 33 -13.22 8.62 17.32
N LEU A 34 -13.90 7.54 16.91
CA LEU A 34 -14.08 7.14 15.52
C LEU A 34 -15.54 6.71 15.28
N PRO A 35 -16.50 7.65 15.43
CA PRO A 35 -17.91 7.34 15.27
C PRO A 35 -18.23 6.88 13.84
N GLY A 36 -19.21 5.97 13.70
CA GLY A 36 -19.64 5.40 12.41
C GLY A 36 -18.66 4.39 11.78
N SER A 37 -17.38 4.39 12.20
CA SER A 37 -16.37 3.51 11.62
C SER A 37 -16.60 2.04 11.99
N ARG A 38 -16.28 1.17 11.03
CA ARG A 38 -16.22 -0.29 11.24
C ARG A 38 -14.77 -0.76 11.30
N PHE A 39 -14.53 -1.79 12.10
CA PHE A 39 -13.19 -2.22 12.43
C PHE A 39 -12.95 -3.70 12.13
N VAL A 40 -11.70 -3.99 11.80
CA VAL A 40 -11.17 -5.33 11.72
C VAL A 40 -10.02 -5.48 12.72
N TYR A 41 -9.96 -6.65 13.32
CA TYR A 41 -8.90 -7.07 14.21
C TYR A 41 -7.96 -8.02 13.47
N LYS A 42 -6.68 -7.63 13.31
CA LYS A 42 -5.62 -8.49 12.77
C LYS A 42 -4.86 -9.11 13.94
N ARG A 43 -5.13 -10.38 14.22
CA ARG A 43 -4.48 -11.17 15.27
C ARG A 43 -3.22 -11.83 14.74
N TYR A 44 -2.08 -11.59 15.38
CA TYR A 44 -0.83 -12.26 15.00
C TYR A 44 -0.80 -13.72 15.46
N THR A 45 -0.22 -14.60 14.64
CA THR A 45 -0.02 -15.99 15.06
C THR A 45 1.04 -16.08 16.17
N GLY A 46 1.01 -17.14 16.98
CA GLY A 46 2.02 -17.34 18.02
C GLY A 46 3.45 -17.38 17.46
N ALA A 47 3.65 -17.89 16.24
CA ALA A 47 4.94 -17.86 15.56
C ALA A 47 5.39 -16.43 15.22
N THR A 48 4.48 -15.59 14.71
CA THR A 48 4.76 -14.17 14.45
C THR A 48 5.14 -13.43 15.73
N LYS A 49 4.38 -13.64 16.82
CA LYS A 49 4.67 -13.00 18.11
C LYS A 49 6.04 -13.41 18.66
N ARG A 50 6.36 -14.71 18.64
CA ARG A 50 7.68 -15.22 19.08
C ARG A 50 8.83 -14.63 18.26
N ARG A 51 8.65 -14.50 16.94
CA ARG A 51 9.67 -13.89 16.06
C ARG A 51 9.89 -12.40 16.35
N ALA A 52 8.82 -11.64 16.59
CA ALA A 52 8.91 -10.22 16.93
C ALA A 52 9.50 -9.99 18.34
N GLY A 53 9.33 -10.97 19.23
CA GLY A 53 9.88 -10.95 20.58
C GLY A 53 9.28 -9.83 21.45
N PRO A 54 9.97 -9.41 22.53
CA PRO A 54 9.44 -8.46 23.51
C PRO A 54 9.23 -7.05 22.94
N SER A 55 9.82 -6.74 21.78
CA SER A 55 9.69 -5.43 21.13
C SER A 55 8.36 -5.20 20.41
N LEU A 56 7.54 -6.25 20.24
CA LEU A 56 6.29 -6.19 19.47
C LEU A 56 5.34 -5.09 19.99
N ALA A 57 5.05 -5.08 21.30
CA ALA A 57 4.11 -4.13 21.89
C ALA A 57 4.56 -2.67 21.72
N GLY A 58 5.84 -2.39 21.99
CA GLY A 58 6.43 -1.07 21.81
C GLY A 58 6.44 -0.62 20.35
N GLY A 59 6.76 -1.54 19.44
CA GLY A 59 6.75 -1.30 18.00
C GLY A 59 5.36 -0.94 17.46
N LEU A 60 4.35 -1.75 17.77
CA LEU A 60 2.97 -1.50 17.37
C LEU A 60 2.41 -0.21 17.99
N SER A 61 2.73 0.05 19.26
CA SER A 61 2.35 1.29 19.93
C SER A 61 2.96 2.52 19.25
N GLY A 62 4.20 2.39 18.76
CA GLY A 62 4.86 3.43 17.95
C GLY A 62 4.07 3.78 16.70
N PHE A 63 3.51 2.79 15.99
CA PHE A 63 2.71 3.01 14.78
C PHE A 63 1.40 3.75 15.09
N VAL A 64 0.69 3.30 16.12
CA VAL A 64 -0.57 3.94 16.54
C VAL A 64 -0.32 5.39 16.94
N ARG A 65 0.69 5.62 17.79
CA ARG A 65 1.06 6.98 18.25
C ARG A 65 1.54 7.87 17.11
N PHE A 66 2.24 7.32 16.12
CA PHE A 66 2.65 8.08 14.93
C PHE A 66 1.43 8.68 14.23
N ARG A 67 0.41 7.87 13.94
CA ARG A 67 -0.81 8.32 13.25
C ARG A 67 -1.60 9.32 14.10
N ASP A 68 -1.66 9.11 15.41
CA ASP A 68 -2.38 10.02 16.32
C ASP A 68 -1.71 11.40 16.47
N ARG A 69 -0.41 11.53 16.16
CA ARG A 69 0.32 12.81 16.17
C ARG A 69 0.17 13.61 14.88
N LEU A 70 -0.35 13.01 13.81
CA LEU A 70 -0.57 13.73 12.57
C LEU A 70 -1.64 14.81 12.77
N PRO A 71 -1.45 16.04 12.24
CA PRO A 71 -2.50 17.06 12.19
C PRO A 71 -3.78 16.52 11.54
N ASP A 72 -4.94 17.02 11.95
CA ASP A 72 -6.24 16.44 11.58
C ASP A 72 -6.45 16.28 10.08
N ALA A 73 -6.12 17.31 9.29
CA ALA A 73 -6.22 17.25 7.82
C ALA A 73 -5.29 16.17 7.23
N GLN A 74 -4.06 16.09 7.73
CA GLN A 74 -3.09 15.10 7.29
C GLN A 74 -3.49 13.68 7.71
N ARG A 75 -4.02 13.51 8.92
CA ARG A 75 -4.52 12.24 9.44
C ARG A 75 -5.72 11.75 8.62
N ALA A 76 -6.63 12.65 8.25
CA ALA A 76 -7.73 12.34 7.35
C ALA A 76 -7.23 11.93 5.95
N ALA A 77 -6.24 12.63 5.39
CA ALA A 77 -5.62 12.26 4.11
C ALA A 77 -4.91 10.89 4.19
N TRP A 78 -4.25 10.61 5.32
CA TRP A 78 -3.60 9.34 5.64
C TRP A 78 -4.60 8.21 5.67
N ASP A 79 -5.66 8.36 6.46
CA ASP A 79 -6.73 7.37 6.57
C ASP A 79 -7.50 7.22 5.24
N ALA A 80 -7.61 8.25 4.41
CA ALA A 80 -8.25 8.08 3.11
C ALA A 80 -7.50 7.10 2.17
N ARG A 81 -6.21 6.83 2.42
CA ARG A 81 -5.31 6.11 1.48
C ARG A 81 -4.58 4.92 2.09
N ILE A 82 -4.51 4.81 3.41
CA ILE A 82 -3.65 3.84 4.09
C ILE A 82 -4.45 3.15 5.19
N ILE A 83 -4.51 1.82 5.15
CA ILE A 83 -5.07 1.00 6.23
C ILE A 83 -4.02 0.87 7.33
N TRP A 84 -3.92 1.91 8.16
CA TRP A 84 -2.97 2.01 9.26
C TRP A 84 -3.56 1.45 10.57
N PRO A 85 -2.73 0.87 11.47
CA PRO A 85 -3.16 0.49 12.81
C PRO A 85 -3.74 1.65 13.63
N LEU A 86 -4.92 1.45 14.21
CA LEU A 86 -5.61 2.41 15.05
C LEU A 86 -5.36 2.18 16.54
N ARG A 87 -5.24 0.90 16.95
CA ARG A 87 -5.00 0.48 18.32
C ARG A 87 -4.14 -0.78 18.34
N VAL A 88 -3.35 -0.94 19.38
CA VAL A 88 -2.75 -2.23 19.74
C VAL A 88 -3.77 -3.01 20.53
N VAL A 89 -4.06 -4.23 20.11
CA VAL A 89 -4.91 -5.15 20.88
C VAL A 89 -4.01 -5.94 21.81
N VAL A 90 -4.36 -5.93 23.10
CA VAL A 90 -3.63 -6.67 24.14
C VAL A 90 -4.48 -7.82 24.69
N ASP A 91 -3.84 -8.94 25.01
CA ASP A 91 -4.49 -10.07 25.68
C ASP A 91 -4.76 -9.78 27.17
N GLU A 92 -5.20 -10.79 27.91
CA GLU A 92 -5.57 -10.65 29.33
C GLU A 92 -4.38 -10.33 30.23
N ASP A 93 -3.18 -10.77 29.84
CA ASP A 93 -1.92 -10.53 30.54
C ASP A 93 -1.29 -9.17 30.14
N GLY A 94 -1.94 -8.43 29.23
CA GLY A 94 -1.44 -7.15 28.72
C GLY A 94 -0.39 -7.28 27.62
N ALA A 95 -0.13 -8.49 27.12
CA ALA A 95 0.80 -8.69 26.01
C ALA A 95 0.13 -8.37 24.66
N ALA A 96 0.90 -7.86 23.70
CA ALA A 96 0.36 -7.53 22.38
C ALA A 96 -0.11 -8.77 21.60
N ASP A 97 -1.40 -8.82 21.28
CA ASP A 97 -2.05 -9.91 20.53
C ASP A 97 -2.15 -9.56 19.03
N GLY A 98 -2.37 -8.29 18.72
CA GLY A 98 -2.54 -7.83 17.34
C GLY A 98 -2.83 -6.34 17.23
N VAL A 99 -3.44 -5.94 16.11
CA VAL A 99 -3.82 -4.54 15.86
C VAL A 99 -5.26 -4.41 15.37
N LEU A 100 -5.91 -3.32 15.78
CA LEU A 100 -7.19 -2.89 15.24
C LEU A 100 -6.96 -1.97 14.04
N MET A 101 -7.69 -2.19 12.96
CA MET A 101 -7.64 -1.38 11.73
C MET A 101 -9.05 -1.06 11.24
N ARG A 102 -9.18 -0.13 10.31
CA ARG A 102 -10.46 0.14 9.66
C ARG A 102 -10.84 -0.99 8.71
N LEU A 103 -12.13 -1.28 8.63
CA LEU A 103 -12.67 -2.18 7.62
C LEU A 103 -12.46 -1.58 6.22
N ILE A 104 -11.95 -2.39 5.30
CA ILE A 104 -11.80 -1.98 3.90
C ILE A 104 -13.21 -1.82 3.28
N PRO A 105 -13.50 -0.69 2.62
CA PRO A 105 -14.80 -0.49 1.96
C PRO A 105 -15.07 -1.50 0.83
N ASP A 106 -16.34 -1.87 0.65
CA ASP A 106 -16.78 -2.86 -0.35
C ASP A 106 -16.39 -2.51 -1.79
N ARG A 107 -16.26 -1.21 -2.11
CA ARG A 107 -15.81 -0.73 -3.43
C ARG A 107 -14.37 -1.13 -3.79
N TYR A 108 -13.60 -1.73 -2.90
CA TYR A 108 -12.28 -2.29 -3.23
C TYR A 108 -12.33 -3.80 -3.46
N PHE A 109 -13.50 -4.43 -3.40
CA PHE A 109 -13.70 -5.85 -3.61
C PHE A 109 -14.33 -6.14 -4.97
N GLN A 110 -14.08 -7.34 -5.47
CA GLN A 110 -14.64 -7.87 -6.70
C GLN A 110 -14.98 -9.34 -6.52
N ASP A 111 -16.04 -9.78 -7.19
CA ASP A 111 -16.33 -11.20 -7.36
C ASP A 111 -15.53 -11.75 -8.54
N PHE A 112 -14.55 -12.61 -8.23
CA PHE A 112 -13.71 -13.26 -9.23
C PHE A 112 -14.32 -14.59 -9.65
N ARG A 113 -14.38 -14.84 -10.95
CA ARG A 113 -14.82 -16.13 -11.50
C ARG A 113 -13.77 -17.21 -11.28
N LYS A 114 -14.14 -18.30 -10.62
CA LYS A 114 -13.26 -19.48 -10.44
C LYS A 114 -13.24 -20.33 -11.71
N ARG A 115 -12.12 -21.02 -11.95
CA ARG A 115 -12.02 -22.00 -13.05
C ARG A 115 -12.97 -23.17 -12.87
N SER A 116 -13.22 -23.59 -11.63
CA SER A 116 -14.12 -24.68 -11.26
C SER A 116 -15.61 -24.30 -11.29
N GLY A 117 -15.95 -23.08 -11.72
CA GLY A 117 -17.29 -22.51 -11.54
C GLY A 117 -17.47 -21.81 -10.18
N GLY A 118 -18.42 -20.87 -10.14
CA GLY A 118 -18.72 -20.05 -8.97
C GLY A 118 -17.90 -18.76 -8.88
N LEU A 119 -18.28 -17.92 -7.91
CA LEU A 119 -17.66 -16.63 -7.62
C LEU A 119 -16.85 -16.68 -6.32
N HIS A 120 -15.83 -15.84 -6.25
CA HIS A 120 -15.02 -15.64 -5.06
C HIS A 120 -14.79 -14.14 -4.85
N ARG A 121 -15.42 -13.58 -3.82
CA ARG A 121 -15.23 -12.19 -3.45
C ARG A 121 -13.87 -12.01 -2.78
N LYS A 122 -13.01 -11.15 -3.35
CA LYS A 122 -11.73 -10.78 -2.74
C LYS A 122 -11.36 -9.33 -3.10
N PRO A 123 -10.40 -8.72 -2.39
CA PRO A 123 -9.91 -7.40 -2.77
C PRO A 123 -9.35 -7.38 -4.20
N ARG A 124 -9.53 -6.26 -4.89
CA ARG A 124 -8.89 -5.97 -6.17
C ARG A 124 -7.46 -5.51 -5.92
N GLU A 125 -6.57 -6.46 -5.75
CA GLU A 125 -5.12 -6.21 -5.65
C GLU A 125 -4.58 -5.62 -6.96
N ILE A 126 -3.69 -4.62 -6.89
CA ILE A 126 -3.18 -3.93 -8.09
C ILE A 126 -2.41 -4.87 -9.03
N GLU A 127 -1.91 -6.01 -8.53
CA GLU A 127 -1.29 -7.05 -9.37
C GLU A 127 -2.22 -7.63 -10.42
N THR A 128 -3.55 -7.54 -10.24
CA THR A 128 -4.50 -7.98 -11.27
C THR A 128 -4.40 -7.14 -12.54
N LEU A 129 -3.93 -5.89 -12.45
CA LEU A 129 -3.70 -5.01 -13.60
C LEU A 129 -2.51 -5.45 -14.45
N PHE A 130 -1.64 -6.34 -13.96
CA PHE A 130 -0.50 -6.84 -14.75
C PHE A 130 -0.94 -7.84 -15.82
N GLY A 131 -2.13 -8.45 -15.68
CA GLY A 131 -2.64 -9.46 -16.61
C GLY A 131 -2.98 -8.92 -18.00
N ASP A 132 -3.08 -9.83 -18.96
CA ASP A 132 -3.64 -9.55 -20.29
C ASP A 132 -5.18 -9.42 -20.26
N ASP A 133 -5.75 -8.88 -21.33
CA ASP A 133 -7.19 -8.69 -21.48
C ASP A 133 -7.97 -10.01 -21.46
N ALA A 134 -7.35 -11.09 -21.95
CA ALA A 134 -7.93 -12.42 -21.90
C ALA A 134 -8.09 -12.91 -20.45
N THR A 135 -7.08 -12.72 -19.61
CA THR A 135 -7.12 -13.04 -18.17
C THR A 135 -8.09 -12.14 -17.43
N THR A 136 -8.12 -10.85 -17.74
CA THR A 136 -9.06 -9.87 -17.18
C THR A 136 -10.50 -10.30 -17.43
N ARG A 137 -10.86 -10.57 -18.69
CA ARG A 137 -12.21 -11.06 -19.06
C ARG A 137 -12.55 -12.40 -18.41
N ARG A 138 -11.62 -13.35 -18.42
CA ARG A 138 -11.81 -14.68 -17.81
C ARG A 138 -12.08 -14.61 -16.31
N THR A 139 -11.45 -13.68 -15.61
CA THR A 139 -11.60 -13.52 -14.15
C THR A 139 -12.78 -12.64 -13.76
N GLY A 140 -13.44 -11.98 -14.71
CA GLY A 140 -14.58 -11.10 -14.48
C GLY A 140 -14.18 -9.70 -13.98
N LEU A 141 -12.93 -9.30 -14.20
CA LEU A 141 -12.47 -7.95 -13.89
C LEU A 141 -12.98 -6.96 -14.96
N PRO A 142 -13.40 -5.75 -14.57
CA PRO A 142 -13.66 -4.70 -15.54
C PRO A 142 -12.35 -4.33 -16.27
N PRO A 143 -12.41 -4.02 -17.57
CA PRO A 143 -11.26 -3.44 -18.26
C PRO A 143 -10.93 -2.08 -17.61
N VAL A 144 -9.63 -1.79 -17.51
CA VAL A 144 -9.13 -0.51 -17.00
C VAL A 144 -8.23 0.06 -18.08
N ASP A 145 -8.61 1.21 -18.63
CA ASP A 145 -7.88 1.83 -19.73
C ASP A 145 -6.55 2.46 -19.27
N VAL A 146 -5.76 2.93 -20.22
CA VAL A 146 -4.44 3.51 -19.93
C VAL A 146 -4.52 4.79 -19.11
N GLY A 147 -5.56 5.62 -19.31
CA GLY A 147 -5.77 6.85 -18.54
C GLY A 147 -6.09 6.55 -17.09
N ASP A 148 -6.97 5.58 -16.83
CA ASP A 148 -7.33 5.12 -15.50
C ASP A 148 -6.14 4.47 -14.80
N ARG A 149 -5.35 3.66 -15.51
CA ARG A 149 -4.09 3.11 -15.02
C ARG A 149 -3.12 4.19 -14.58
N LEU A 150 -2.95 5.27 -15.36
CA LEU A 150 -2.12 6.41 -14.98
C LEU A 150 -2.65 7.11 -13.73
N ARG A 151 -3.97 7.30 -13.62
CA ARG A 151 -4.60 7.88 -12.41
C ARG A 151 -4.39 7.00 -11.17
N LEU A 152 -4.45 5.67 -11.32
CA LEU A 152 -4.14 4.72 -10.25
C LEU A 152 -2.66 4.75 -9.85
N ILE A 153 -1.73 4.76 -10.81
CA ILE A 153 -0.28 4.89 -10.56
C ILE A 153 0.01 6.19 -9.80
N ARG A 154 -0.60 7.30 -10.23
CA ARG A 154 -0.51 8.58 -9.54
C ARG A 154 -1.06 8.51 -8.11
N ALA A 155 -2.19 7.84 -7.89
CA ALA A 155 -2.77 7.68 -6.56
C ALA A 155 -1.84 6.90 -5.61
N VAL A 156 -1.16 5.87 -6.13
CA VAL A 156 -0.10 5.16 -5.39
C VAL A 156 1.08 6.09 -5.10
N ALA A 157 1.54 6.85 -6.10
CA ALA A 157 2.63 7.81 -5.93
C ALA A 157 2.32 8.83 -4.82
N GLY A 158 1.10 9.35 -4.77
CA GLY A 158 0.63 10.27 -3.74
C GLY A 158 0.62 9.63 -2.34
N ALA A 159 0.15 8.38 -2.22
CA ALA A 159 0.17 7.66 -0.95
C ALA A 159 1.61 7.45 -0.43
N TYR A 160 2.53 7.02 -1.31
CA TYR A 160 3.93 6.80 -0.92
C TYR A 160 4.68 8.11 -0.69
N ALA A 161 4.40 9.18 -1.45
CA ALA A 161 4.94 10.51 -1.20
C ALA A 161 4.56 11.03 0.20
N MET A 162 3.30 10.81 0.60
CA MET A 162 2.83 11.16 1.94
C MET A 162 3.56 10.35 3.03
N MET A 163 3.77 9.05 2.82
CA MET A 163 4.53 8.19 3.74
C MET A 163 6.00 8.62 3.83
N HIS A 164 6.67 8.79 2.70
CA HIS A 164 8.08 9.18 2.62
C HIS A 164 8.33 10.55 3.25
N ARG A 165 7.40 11.51 3.08
CA ARG A 165 7.49 12.82 3.73
C ARG A 165 7.44 12.76 5.25
N GLN A 166 6.75 11.78 5.80
CA GLN A 166 6.74 11.49 7.25
C GLN A 166 7.87 10.55 7.68
N ASN A 167 8.89 10.40 6.83
CA ASN A 167 10.01 9.48 7.01
C ASN A 167 9.58 8.02 7.20
N VAL A 168 8.43 7.63 6.66
CA VAL A 168 7.95 6.25 6.68
C VAL A 168 8.45 5.55 5.42
N VAL A 169 9.29 4.53 5.60
CA VAL A 169 9.62 3.55 4.56
C VAL A 169 8.46 2.56 4.49
N VAL A 170 7.94 2.29 3.29
CA VAL A 170 6.83 1.35 3.08
C VAL A 170 7.31 -0.08 3.30
N GLY A 171 8.48 -0.44 2.77
CA GLY A 171 9.11 -1.74 3.00
C GLY A 171 8.59 -2.80 2.03
N ASP A 172 7.40 -3.35 2.27
CA ASP A 172 6.83 -4.42 1.44
C ASP A 172 6.01 -3.87 0.26
N VAL A 173 6.66 -3.06 -0.60
CA VAL A 173 6.04 -2.62 -1.86
C VAL A 173 5.90 -3.80 -2.81
N SER A 174 4.66 -4.23 -3.04
CA SER A 174 4.30 -5.27 -3.99
C SER A 174 2.89 -5.04 -4.53
N GLY A 175 2.53 -5.77 -5.59
CA GLY A 175 1.21 -5.67 -6.19
C GLY A 175 0.06 -6.22 -5.33
N ARG A 176 0.36 -6.89 -4.21
CA ARG A 176 -0.65 -7.44 -3.27
C ARG A 176 -1.00 -6.48 -2.14
N ASN A 177 -0.09 -5.56 -1.83
CA ASN A 177 -0.23 -4.63 -0.71
C ASN A 177 -0.87 -3.29 -1.13
N ILE A 178 -1.46 -3.26 -2.33
CA ILE A 178 -2.24 -2.15 -2.84
C ILE A 178 -3.51 -2.72 -3.43
N ILE A 179 -4.65 -2.17 -3.04
CA ILE A 179 -5.95 -2.51 -3.62
C ILE A 179 -6.56 -1.28 -4.28
N TYR A 180 -7.35 -1.47 -5.33
CA TYR A 180 -7.87 -0.37 -6.13
C TYR A 180 -9.38 -0.43 -6.36
N ASP A 181 -9.94 0.77 -6.54
CA ASP A 181 -11.28 1.01 -7.03
C ASP A 181 -11.15 1.63 -8.44
N PRO A 182 -11.61 0.95 -9.50
CA PRO A 182 -11.48 1.42 -10.88
C PRO A 182 -12.63 2.34 -11.32
N ASP A 183 -13.46 2.87 -10.42
CA ASP A 183 -14.48 3.88 -10.77
C ASP A 183 -13.86 4.95 -11.68
N PRO A 184 -14.23 5.05 -12.97
CA PRO A 184 -13.59 5.97 -13.90
C PRO A 184 -13.75 7.43 -13.49
N ALA A 185 -14.86 7.76 -12.80
CA ALA A 185 -15.07 9.12 -12.29
C ALA A 185 -14.08 9.44 -11.16
N ARG A 186 -13.71 8.44 -10.34
CA ARG A 186 -12.89 8.62 -9.13
C ARG A 186 -12.02 7.40 -8.83
N PRO A 187 -11.01 7.09 -9.65
CA PRO A 187 -10.16 5.95 -9.40
C PRO A 187 -9.37 6.20 -8.12
N SER A 188 -9.27 5.18 -7.27
CA SER A 188 -8.59 5.31 -5.98
C SER A 188 -7.89 4.04 -5.55
N VAL A 189 -6.94 4.19 -4.62
CA VAL A 189 -6.16 3.07 -4.08
C VAL A 189 -6.16 3.11 -2.56
N LEU A 190 -5.98 1.95 -1.95
CA LEU A 190 -5.61 1.82 -0.55
C LEU A 190 -4.32 1.02 -0.44
N VAL A 191 -3.37 1.54 0.33
CA VAL A 191 -2.20 0.79 0.79
C VAL A 191 -2.63 -0.06 1.97
N VAL A 192 -2.38 -1.36 1.90
CA VAL A 192 -2.74 -2.36 2.92
C VAL A 192 -1.50 -3.12 3.37
N ASP A 193 -1.64 -3.89 4.44
CA ASP A 193 -0.55 -4.70 5.02
C ASP A 193 0.73 -3.89 5.31
N VAL A 194 0.56 -2.75 5.97
CA VAL A 194 1.65 -1.81 6.32
C VAL A 194 2.48 -2.26 7.52
N ASP A 195 2.35 -3.52 7.96
CA ASP A 195 3.08 -4.07 9.11
C ASP A 195 4.60 -4.08 8.90
N SER A 196 5.02 -4.06 7.64
CA SER A 196 6.41 -3.94 7.19
C SER A 196 6.94 -2.51 7.16
N ALA A 197 6.06 -1.52 7.30
CA ALA A 197 6.45 -0.12 7.25
C ALA A 197 7.41 0.19 8.41
N ARG A 198 8.26 1.20 8.21
CA ARG A 198 9.18 1.63 9.25
C ARG A 198 9.25 3.14 9.27
N VAL A 199 8.87 3.71 10.41
CA VAL A 199 9.16 5.12 10.69
C VAL A 199 10.66 5.24 10.93
N ARG A 200 11.36 6.08 10.17
CA ARG A 200 12.81 6.27 10.34
C ARG A 200 13.10 6.71 11.79
N GLY A 201 14.11 6.10 12.39
CA GLY A 201 14.46 6.32 13.80
C GLY A 201 13.78 5.35 14.78
N THR A 202 12.85 4.50 14.33
CA THR A 202 12.30 3.42 15.16
C THR A 202 12.88 2.06 14.76
N ARG A 203 12.93 1.11 15.70
CA ARG A 203 13.19 -0.31 15.39
C ARG A 203 12.06 -0.87 14.55
N ALA A 204 12.37 -1.78 13.61
CA ALA A 204 11.36 -2.52 12.86
C ALA A 204 10.62 -3.47 13.79
N VAL A 205 9.29 -3.50 13.72
CA VAL A 205 8.44 -4.30 14.62
C VAL A 205 8.68 -5.81 14.45
N PHE A 206 8.97 -6.24 13.23
CA PHE A 206 9.09 -7.66 12.86
C PHE A 206 10.50 -8.06 12.42
N GLY A 207 11.52 -7.28 12.80
CA GLY A 207 12.92 -7.56 12.48
C GLY A 207 13.28 -7.36 11.00
N MET A 208 14.27 -8.12 10.53
CA MET A 208 14.78 -8.05 9.16
C MET A 208 13.76 -8.67 8.19
N GLN A 209 13.26 -7.85 7.26
CA GLN A 209 12.25 -8.29 6.29
C GLN A 209 12.85 -8.41 4.89
N PRO A 210 12.77 -9.60 4.28
CA PRO A 210 13.27 -9.83 2.93
C PRO A 210 12.45 -9.04 1.91
N HIS A 211 13.07 -8.67 0.78
CA HIS A 211 12.30 -8.15 -0.34
C HIS A 211 11.38 -9.23 -0.92
N THR A 212 10.17 -8.82 -1.33
CA THR A 212 9.24 -9.69 -2.06
C THR A 212 9.93 -10.26 -3.32
N PRO A 213 9.79 -11.57 -3.61
CA PRO A 213 10.35 -12.16 -4.83
C PRO A 213 9.91 -11.43 -6.10
N ASN A 214 10.85 -11.16 -7.01
CA ASN A 214 10.69 -10.35 -8.23
C ASN A 214 10.49 -8.85 -8.02
N TRP A 215 10.62 -8.35 -6.80
CA TRP A 215 10.61 -6.93 -6.45
C TRP A 215 11.96 -6.45 -5.90
N GLN A 216 12.99 -7.31 -5.92
CA GLN A 216 14.29 -6.97 -5.37
C GLN A 216 14.96 -5.85 -6.19
N PRO A 217 15.45 -4.78 -5.54
CA PRO A 217 16.24 -3.76 -6.20
C PRO A 217 17.64 -4.29 -6.56
N PRO A 218 18.38 -3.63 -7.47
CA PRO A 218 19.67 -4.10 -7.95
C PRO A 218 20.71 -4.32 -6.84
N GLU A 219 20.73 -3.46 -5.83
CA GLU A 219 21.61 -3.58 -4.66
C GLU A 219 21.34 -4.85 -3.84
N ALA A 220 20.08 -5.30 -3.74
CA ALA A 220 19.73 -6.54 -3.05
C ALA A 220 20.09 -7.76 -3.90
N LEU A 221 19.89 -7.70 -5.22
CA LEU A 221 20.32 -8.77 -6.12
C LEU A 221 21.84 -8.93 -6.12
N ALA A 222 22.58 -7.82 -6.11
CA ALA A 222 24.04 -7.83 -6.01
C ALA A 222 24.50 -8.49 -4.69
N ALA A 223 23.92 -8.10 -3.55
CA ALA A 223 24.21 -8.73 -2.26
C ALA A 223 23.88 -10.23 -2.24
N SER A 224 22.77 -10.64 -2.86
CA SER A 224 22.41 -12.06 -2.97
C SER A 224 23.41 -12.85 -3.82
N ALA A 225 23.91 -12.26 -4.90
CA ALA A 225 24.90 -12.90 -5.77
C ALA A 225 26.29 -12.97 -5.11
N GLU A 226 26.62 -11.99 -4.27
CA GLU A 226 27.84 -11.97 -3.45
C GLU A 226 27.79 -13.04 -2.36
N LEU A 227 26.67 -13.16 -1.65
CA LEU A 227 26.41 -14.22 -0.66
C LEU A 227 26.61 -15.63 -1.23
N ALA A 228 26.14 -15.86 -2.46
CA ALA A 228 26.23 -17.17 -3.11
C ALA A 228 27.68 -17.61 -3.41
N ARG A 229 28.65 -16.69 -3.34
CA ARG A 229 30.08 -16.95 -3.62
C ARG A 229 30.94 -16.91 -2.36
N LEU A 230 30.37 -16.54 -1.22
CA LEU A 230 31.10 -16.32 0.02
C LEU A 230 31.36 -17.65 0.73
N ASP A 231 32.54 -17.79 1.35
CA ASP A 231 32.87 -18.93 2.21
C ASP A 231 31.93 -18.94 3.44
N PRO A 232 31.13 -20.01 3.66
CA PRO A 232 30.26 -20.15 4.82
C PRO A 232 30.92 -19.92 6.18
N ALA A 233 32.25 -20.06 6.28
CA ALA A 233 33.01 -19.82 7.50
C ALA A 233 33.15 -18.32 7.87
N ASP A 234 33.02 -17.39 6.90
CA ASP A 234 33.11 -15.95 7.15
C ASP A 234 31.76 -15.39 7.61
N THR A 235 31.46 -15.58 8.90
CA THR A 235 30.18 -15.18 9.51
C THR A 235 29.94 -13.67 9.47
N ASP A 236 30.99 -12.86 9.58
CA ASP A 236 30.87 -11.39 9.58
C ASP A 236 30.50 -10.86 8.20
N ALA A 237 31.14 -11.37 7.13
CA ALA A 237 30.75 -11.02 5.77
C ALA A 237 29.33 -11.52 5.44
N HIS A 238 28.94 -12.70 5.94
CA HIS A 238 27.58 -13.21 5.81
C HIS A 238 26.55 -12.26 6.42
N ASP A 239 26.77 -11.81 7.65
CA ASP A 239 25.85 -10.93 8.35
C ASP A 239 25.75 -9.55 7.69
N ARG A 240 26.88 -8.98 7.26
CA ARG A 240 26.89 -7.71 6.52
C ARG A 240 26.11 -7.79 5.21
N LEU A 241 26.29 -8.86 4.44
CA LEU A 241 25.58 -9.02 3.17
C LEU A 241 24.10 -9.36 3.36
N ARG A 242 23.75 -10.15 4.37
CA ARG A 242 22.34 -10.37 4.76
C ARG A 242 21.66 -9.08 5.16
N ALA A 243 22.35 -8.22 5.92
CA ALA A 243 21.85 -6.90 6.25
C ALA A 243 21.61 -6.09 4.97
N ARG A 244 22.62 -5.96 4.09
CA ARG A 244 22.50 -5.25 2.78
C ARG A 244 21.35 -5.78 1.93
N TRP A 245 21.20 -7.09 1.85
CA TRP A 245 20.14 -7.76 1.10
C TRP A 245 18.74 -7.45 1.62
N ALA A 246 18.58 -7.16 2.91
CA ALA A 246 17.27 -6.89 3.51
C ALA A 246 17.00 -5.41 3.77
N ILE A 247 17.90 -4.49 3.38
CA ILE A 247 17.70 -3.05 3.58
C ILE A 247 16.45 -2.60 2.82
N GLN A 248 15.47 -2.12 3.58
CA GLN A 248 14.35 -1.35 3.06
C GLN A 248 14.58 0.14 3.34
N SER A 249 14.42 0.96 2.30
CA SER A 249 14.53 2.41 2.33
C SER A 249 13.55 3.07 1.35
N THR A 250 13.42 4.40 1.41
CA THR A 250 12.59 5.15 0.47
C THR A 250 13.07 4.96 -0.97
N THR A 251 14.37 4.84 -1.21
CA THR A 251 14.93 4.60 -2.56
C THR A 251 14.64 3.18 -3.05
N THR A 252 14.54 2.18 -2.17
CA THR A 252 14.07 0.84 -2.57
C THR A 252 12.57 0.83 -2.84
N ASP A 253 11.78 1.62 -2.10
CA ASP A 253 10.35 1.77 -2.37
C ASP A 253 10.11 2.41 -3.75
N VAL A 254 10.89 3.44 -4.12
CA VAL A 254 10.81 4.11 -5.44
C VAL A 254 11.12 3.13 -6.57
N TYR A 255 12.18 2.32 -6.43
CA TYR A 255 12.50 1.28 -7.42
C TYR A 255 11.34 0.28 -7.60
N LYS A 256 10.77 -0.20 -6.49
CA LYS A 256 9.65 -1.14 -6.51
C LYS A 256 8.40 -0.50 -7.10
N PHE A 257 8.12 0.76 -6.77
CA PHE A 257 7.03 1.52 -7.39
C PHE A 257 7.21 1.63 -8.91
N ALA A 258 8.42 1.90 -9.41
CA ALA A 258 8.68 1.97 -10.84
C ALA A 258 8.49 0.61 -11.53
N LEU A 259 8.89 -0.50 -10.90
CA LEU A 259 8.51 -1.84 -11.38
C LEU A 259 7.00 -2.02 -11.44
N MET A 260 6.26 -1.56 -10.43
CA MET A 260 4.80 -1.62 -10.44
C MET A 260 4.21 -0.84 -11.61
N ALA A 261 4.61 0.42 -11.79
CA ALA A 261 4.17 1.27 -12.88
C ALA A 261 4.47 0.62 -14.25
N ALA A 262 5.68 0.07 -14.41
CA ALA A 262 6.06 -0.63 -15.64
C ALA A 262 5.15 -1.83 -15.94
N ARG A 263 4.80 -2.60 -14.92
CA ARG A 263 3.94 -3.80 -15.04
C ARG A 263 2.46 -3.47 -15.26
N ILE A 264 1.99 -2.34 -14.72
CA ILE A 264 0.63 -1.83 -14.96
C ILE A 264 0.50 -1.34 -16.41
N LEU A 265 1.48 -0.59 -16.92
CA LEU A 265 1.39 0.04 -18.23
C LEU A 265 1.74 -0.92 -19.37
N ALA A 266 2.77 -1.75 -19.22
CA ALA A 266 3.14 -2.77 -20.19
C ALA A 266 2.51 -4.14 -19.82
N ASN A 267 1.25 -4.12 -19.39
CA ASN A 267 0.52 -5.31 -18.94
C ASN A 267 0.47 -6.39 -20.02
N GLY A 268 0.31 -7.64 -19.61
CA GLY A 268 0.24 -8.77 -20.52
C GLY A 268 0.82 -10.06 -19.94
N ARG A 269 0.90 -11.09 -20.77
CA ARG A 269 1.48 -12.38 -20.37
C ARG A 269 2.91 -12.18 -19.86
N GLY A 270 3.19 -12.69 -18.67
CA GLY A 270 4.51 -12.60 -18.02
C GLY A 270 4.85 -11.23 -17.40
N ALA A 271 3.95 -10.24 -17.46
CA ALA A 271 4.25 -8.90 -16.91
C ALA A 271 4.55 -8.92 -15.41
N ALA A 272 3.99 -9.86 -14.63
CA ALA A 272 4.18 -9.94 -13.17
C ALA A 272 5.66 -10.02 -12.71
N VAL A 273 6.58 -10.48 -13.56
CA VAL A 273 8.02 -10.57 -13.25
C VAL A 273 8.89 -9.66 -14.12
N ARG A 274 8.27 -8.87 -15.01
CA ARG A 274 8.98 -7.99 -15.95
C ARG A 274 9.80 -6.95 -15.20
N ARG A 275 11.00 -6.68 -15.73
CA ARG A 275 11.92 -5.60 -15.30
C ARG A 275 12.26 -4.62 -16.42
N ASP A 276 12.09 -5.01 -17.68
CA ASP A 276 12.28 -4.13 -18.84
C ASP A 276 11.21 -3.01 -18.89
N PRO A 277 11.61 -1.72 -18.83
CA PRO A 277 10.68 -0.61 -18.85
C PRO A 277 10.25 -0.16 -20.25
N ALA A 278 10.83 -0.66 -21.34
CA ALA A 278 10.68 -0.05 -22.68
C ALA A 278 9.23 0.18 -23.12
N GLY A 279 8.35 -0.79 -22.87
CA GLY A 279 6.92 -0.66 -23.16
C GLY A 279 6.23 0.44 -22.35
N ALA A 280 6.52 0.52 -21.06
CA ALA A 280 5.94 1.50 -20.15
C ALA A 280 6.53 2.91 -20.38
N HIS A 281 7.83 3.00 -20.67
CA HIS A 281 8.49 4.25 -21.05
C HIS A 281 7.78 4.90 -22.24
N ARG A 282 7.51 4.12 -23.30
CA ARG A 282 6.81 4.61 -24.49
C ARG A 282 5.43 5.16 -24.12
N ILE A 283 4.65 4.41 -23.36
CA ILE A 283 3.30 4.81 -22.92
C ILE A 283 3.35 6.09 -22.07
N LEU A 284 4.29 6.18 -21.12
CA LEU A 284 4.45 7.38 -20.29
C LEU A 284 4.82 8.60 -21.16
N ARG A 285 5.76 8.44 -22.09
CA ARG A 285 6.18 9.52 -22.98
C ARG A 285 5.01 10.03 -23.82
N GLU A 286 4.21 9.12 -24.38
CA GLU A 286 3.06 9.44 -25.22
C GLU A 286 1.89 10.04 -24.44
N ARG A 287 1.61 9.56 -23.21
CA ARG A 287 0.39 9.88 -22.47
C ARG A 287 0.58 10.88 -21.33
N ALA A 288 1.79 10.99 -20.79
CA ALA A 288 2.13 11.82 -19.62
C ALA A 288 3.38 12.70 -19.85
N GLY A 289 3.99 12.63 -21.04
CA GLY A 289 5.11 13.47 -21.44
C GLY A 289 6.50 12.93 -21.07
N ALA A 290 7.53 13.60 -21.58
CA ALA A 290 8.92 13.16 -21.46
C ALA A 290 9.42 13.12 -20.00
N GLN A 291 8.93 14.01 -19.13
CA GLN A 291 9.29 14.03 -17.72
C GLN A 291 8.87 12.74 -17.01
N ALA A 292 7.63 12.28 -17.21
CA ALA A 292 7.13 11.06 -16.59
C ALA A 292 7.91 9.82 -17.07
N ALA A 293 8.29 9.78 -18.34
CA ALA A 293 9.15 8.71 -18.88
C ALA A 293 10.56 8.73 -18.27
N ALA A 294 11.17 9.91 -18.12
CA ALA A 294 12.48 10.05 -17.48
C ALA A 294 12.47 9.62 -16.00
N LEU A 295 11.39 9.89 -15.27
CA LEU A 295 11.22 9.41 -13.89
C LEU A 295 11.20 7.88 -13.80
N LEU A 296 10.63 7.18 -14.80
CA LEU A 296 10.68 5.72 -14.88
C LEU A 296 12.11 5.21 -14.95
N ASP A 297 12.89 5.76 -15.86
CA ASP A 297 14.27 5.34 -16.08
C ASP A 297 15.14 5.63 -14.85
N ALA A 298 15.02 6.83 -14.28
CA ALA A 298 15.76 7.22 -13.08
C ALA A 298 15.40 6.36 -11.86
N SER A 299 14.12 6.03 -11.69
CA SER A 299 13.64 5.19 -10.59
C SER A 299 14.13 3.75 -10.67
N LEU A 300 14.42 3.25 -11.87
CA LEU A 300 15.01 1.93 -12.11
C LEU A 300 16.55 1.93 -12.09
N SER A 301 17.18 3.06 -11.75
CA SER A 301 18.64 3.16 -11.64
C SER A 301 19.22 2.12 -10.66
N PRO A 302 20.36 1.48 -11.01
CA PRO A 302 21.14 0.68 -10.07
C PRO A 302 21.60 1.46 -8.84
N ALA A 303 21.88 2.75 -8.98
CA ALA A 303 22.29 3.61 -7.88
C ALA A 303 21.07 4.24 -7.22
N GLY A 304 20.78 3.82 -5.98
CA GLY A 304 19.61 4.30 -5.25
C GLY A 304 19.53 5.82 -5.04
N ARG A 305 20.66 6.52 -5.06
CA ARG A 305 20.73 7.99 -4.93
C ARG A 305 20.21 8.75 -6.15
N ASP A 306 20.17 8.11 -7.32
CA ASP A 306 19.70 8.73 -8.57
C ASP A 306 18.18 8.60 -8.71
N ARG A 307 17.53 7.84 -7.82
CA ARG A 307 16.10 7.60 -7.84
C ARG A 307 15.36 8.85 -7.34
N PRO A 308 14.32 9.33 -8.05
CA PRO A 308 13.59 10.55 -7.70
C PRO A 308 12.74 10.37 -6.44
N ALA A 309 12.14 11.45 -5.97
CA ALA A 309 11.13 11.37 -4.92
C ALA A 309 9.80 10.85 -5.48
N MET A 310 9.01 10.18 -4.63
CA MET A 310 7.63 9.80 -4.99
C MET A 310 6.73 11.01 -5.30
N ARG A 311 7.08 12.19 -4.78
CA ARG A 311 6.41 13.45 -5.08
C ARG A 311 6.53 13.82 -6.56
N ASP A 312 7.71 13.63 -7.14
CA ASP A 312 7.97 13.99 -8.54
C ASP A 312 7.08 13.17 -9.48
N TRP A 313 6.86 11.90 -9.16
CA TRP A 313 5.89 11.04 -9.84
C TRP A 313 4.45 11.50 -9.70
N TYR A 314 4.05 11.88 -8.48
CA TYR A 314 2.71 12.40 -8.24
C TYR A 314 2.45 13.65 -9.09
N GLU A 315 3.41 14.58 -9.13
CA GLU A 315 3.31 15.83 -9.88
C GLU A 315 3.34 15.60 -11.40
N ALA A 316 4.28 14.80 -11.90
CA ALA A 316 4.46 14.54 -13.33
C ALA A 316 3.27 13.79 -13.97
N LEU A 317 2.51 13.02 -13.19
CA LEU A 317 1.30 12.34 -13.66
C LEU A 317 0.04 13.21 -13.55
N HIS A 318 0.17 14.53 -13.38
CA HIS A 318 -1.00 15.44 -13.46
C HIS A 318 -1.55 15.44 -14.88
N PRO A 319 -2.88 15.35 -15.05
CA PRO A 319 -3.47 15.54 -16.35
C PRO A 319 -3.18 16.97 -16.82
N ALA A 320 -2.38 17.11 -17.87
CA ALA A 320 -2.27 18.34 -18.63
C ALA A 320 -3.67 18.69 -19.15
N GLY A 321 -4.22 19.83 -18.72
CA GLY A 321 -5.57 20.28 -19.11
C GLY A 321 -6.59 20.45 -17.97
N SER A 322 -6.20 20.42 -16.70
CA SER A 322 -7.09 20.72 -15.56
C SER A 322 -7.12 22.22 -15.17
N GLN A 323 -6.91 23.12 -16.15
CA GLN A 323 -7.36 24.50 -16.08
C GLN A 323 -8.53 24.66 -17.08
N GLY A 324 -9.77 24.55 -16.59
CA GLY A 324 -10.96 24.78 -17.41
C GLY A 324 -12.18 23.98 -16.97
N CYS A 325 -13.09 24.64 -16.24
CA CYS A 325 -14.52 24.34 -16.09
C CYS A 325 -14.91 22.87 -15.80
N LEU A 326 -15.07 22.53 -14.51
CA LEU A 326 -15.91 21.40 -14.12
C LEU A 326 -17.38 21.81 -14.36
N PRO A 327 -18.20 21.02 -15.08
CA PRO A 327 -19.64 21.26 -15.12
C PRO A 327 -20.22 21.10 -13.71
N GLU A 328 -21.11 22.01 -13.32
CA GLU A 328 -21.86 21.90 -12.08
C GLU A 328 -22.61 20.56 -12.02
N PRO A 329 -22.61 19.85 -10.86
CA PRO A 329 -23.39 18.63 -10.72
C PRO A 329 -24.88 18.97 -10.69
N GLU A 330 -25.61 18.53 -11.72
CA GLU A 330 -27.06 18.41 -11.69
C GLU A 330 -27.49 17.60 -10.46
N ALA A 331 -28.42 18.17 -9.69
CA ALA A 331 -28.90 17.61 -8.44
C ALA A 331 -29.60 16.25 -8.64
N PRO A 332 -29.29 15.20 -7.85
CA PRO A 332 -29.98 13.93 -7.99
C PRO A 332 -31.34 13.96 -7.29
N LEU A 333 -32.37 13.55 -8.02
CA LEU A 333 -33.67 13.16 -7.50
C LEU A 333 -33.51 12.12 -6.38
N ARG A 334 -34.17 12.41 -5.25
CA ARG A 334 -34.22 11.58 -4.04
C ARG A 334 -34.82 10.21 -4.32
N THR A 335 -34.17 9.15 -3.85
CA THR A 335 -34.82 8.06 -3.09
C THR A 335 -33.81 7.43 -2.11
N SER A 336 -34.32 6.89 -1.02
CA SER A 336 -33.65 6.65 0.25
C SER A 336 -33.08 5.23 0.42
N ARG A 337 -31.89 5.14 1.03
CA ARG A 337 -31.54 4.30 2.20
C ARG A 337 -30.04 4.46 2.53
N ASN A 338 -29.79 4.96 3.74
CA ASN A 338 -28.50 5.20 4.41
C ASN A 338 -27.22 4.78 3.68
N SER A 339 -26.67 5.72 2.91
CA SER A 339 -25.28 5.78 2.52
C SER A 339 -24.60 6.89 3.31
N GLU A 340 -23.53 6.56 4.05
CA GLU A 340 -22.57 7.56 4.48
C GLU A 340 -21.99 8.19 3.21
N ARG A 341 -22.23 9.49 3.01
CA ARG A 341 -21.67 10.24 1.87
C ARG A 341 -20.15 10.28 2.02
N PRO A 342 -19.36 9.73 1.08
CA PRO A 342 -17.95 10.05 1.04
C PRO A 342 -17.82 11.49 0.54
N VAL A 343 -17.30 12.34 1.40
CA VAL A 343 -17.05 13.75 1.11
C VAL A 343 -16.03 13.81 -0.06
N SER A 344 -16.37 14.44 -1.18
CA SER A 344 -15.54 14.64 -2.38
C SER A 344 -14.58 15.85 -2.27
N GLY A 345 -13.35 15.73 -2.75
CA GLY A 345 -12.38 16.84 -2.84
C GLY A 345 -11.06 16.36 -3.42
N THR A 346 -10.47 17.16 -4.31
CA THR A 346 -9.09 17.00 -4.78
C THR A 346 -8.15 17.32 -3.61
N TRP A 347 -7.07 16.55 -3.46
CA TRP A 347 -6.08 16.81 -2.43
C TRP A 347 -4.87 17.46 -3.06
N GLU A 348 -4.51 18.63 -2.56
CA GLU A 348 -3.39 19.42 -3.03
C GLU A 348 -2.35 19.54 -1.92
N TRP A 349 -1.08 19.48 -2.30
CA TRP A 349 0.00 19.69 -1.35
C TRP A 349 0.22 21.20 -1.16
N THR A 350 0.07 21.70 0.07
CA THR A 350 0.37 23.08 0.45
C THR A 350 1.55 23.13 1.40
N ASP A 351 2.59 23.90 1.06
CA ASP A 351 3.78 24.01 1.91
C ASP A 351 3.45 24.65 3.26
N GLY A 352 3.99 24.07 4.34
CA GLY A 352 3.69 24.46 5.72
C GLY A 352 2.34 23.94 6.27
N GLN A 353 1.39 23.54 5.42
CA GLN A 353 0.06 23.08 5.84
C GLN A 353 -0.20 21.59 5.62
N GLY A 354 0.53 20.96 4.70
CA GLY A 354 0.37 19.54 4.39
C GLY A 354 -0.52 19.29 3.18
N TRP A 355 -1.09 18.09 3.09
CA TRP A 355 -2.15 17.80 2.13
C TRP A 355 -3.42 18.51 2.57
N VAL A 356 -3.78 19.55 1.85
CA VAL A 356 -5.00 20.31 2.07
C VAL A 356 -6.01 19.84 1.04
N ARG A 357 -7.27 19.86 1.45
CA ARG A 357 -8.38 19.49 0.60
C ARG A 357 -8.86 20.74 -0.14
N GLY A 358 -8.92 20.65 -1.47
CA GLY A 358 -9.60 21.61 -2.33
C GLY A 358 -11.12 21.43 -2.34
#